data_AF-A0A5B8UKP6-F1
#
_entry.id   AF-A0A5B8UKP6-F1
#
_cell.length_a   1.000
_cell.length_b   1.000
_cell.length_c   1.000
_cell.angle_alpha   90.00
_cell.angle_beta   90.00
_cell.angle_gamma   90.00
#
_symmetry.space_group_name_H-M   'P 1'
#
loop_
_entity.id
_entity.type
_entity.pdbx_description
1 polymer ?
#
loop_
_entity_poly.entity_id
_entity_poly.type
_entity_poly.pdbx_seq_one_letter_code
_entity_poly.pdbx_strand_id
1 'polypeptide(L)'
;MRQSTTSLQHSNIPELKAIKGALFETSPVEHLVNAAWNFAYSSLWNSTQFSAKEIRYAKEKIEEYFTLAKNPRKAFLSFCQRVLLARQYVNTARGRYMPLPSVWFDKNNEYGFVGTKNWYTEIKNVRVSLPTYKEEIKALAEAVLEYSEEPTLQNFTYWRSYFIEKGTPGLLNLFQVAAINQQYIRA
;
A
#
# COMPACT_ATOMS: atom_id res chain seq x y z
N MET A 1 25.35 62.39 -47.22
CA MET A 1 25.11 61.78 -45.90
C MET A 1 23.95 60.81 -46.03
N ARG A 2 24.21 59.49 -46.02
CA ARG A 2 23.17 58.45 -46.14
C ARG A 2 22.75 58.04 -44.72
N GLN A 3 21.47 58.20 -44.41
CA GLN A 3 20.88 57.66 -43.19
C GLN A 3 20.52 56.19 -43.45
N SER A 4 21.14 55.27 -42.72
CA SER A 4 20.79 53.87 -42.71
C SER A 4 19.76 53.63 -41.62
N THR A 5 18.51 53.37 -41.99
CA THR A 5 17.45 52.90 -41.11
C THR A 5 17.57 51.39 -40.94
N THR A 6 18.14 50.95 -39.83
CA THR A 6 18.17 49.52 -39.46
C THR A 6 16.80 49.14 -38.90
N SER A 7 16.00 48.41 -39.67
CA SER A 7 14.76 47.80 -39.19
C SER A 7 15.09 46.59 -38.32
N LEU A 8 14.68 46.64 -37.05
CA LEU A 8 14.73 45.48 -36.15
C LEU A 8 13.61 44.52 -36.55
N GLN A 9 13.96 43.44 -37.23
CA GLN A 9 13.06 42.30 -37.43
C GLN A 9 12.77 41.67 -36.07
N HIS A 10 11.56 41.87 -35.56
CA HIS A 10 11.01 41.10 -34.45
C HIS A 10 10.81 39.67 -34.94
N SER A 11 11.73 38.78 -34.58
CA SER A 11 11.55 37.35 -34.73
C SER A 11 10.44 36.91 -33.77
N ASN A 12 9.24 36.67 -34.31
CA ASN A 12 8.17 35.96 -33.64
C ASN A 12 8.59 34.49 -33.46
N ILE A 13 9.45 34.23 -32.49
CA ILE A 13 9.66 32.88 -31.96
C ILE A 13 8.45 32.63 -31.07
N PRO A 14 7.58 31.67 -31.37
CA PRO A 14 6.51 31.32 -30.46
C PRO A 14 7.13 30.86 -29.14
N GLU A 15 6.91 31.62 -28.06
CA GLU A 15 7.24 31.17 -26.72
C GLU A 15 6.45 29.89 -26.45
N LEU A 16 7.14 28.76 -26.50
CA LEU A 16 6.65 27.50 -25.97
C LEU A 16 6.51 27.68 -24.45
N LYS A 17 5.32 28.09 -24.01
CA LYS A 17 4.94 27.96 -22.61
C LYS A 17 4.92 26.48 -22.29
N ALA A 18 5.85 26.03 -21.46
CA ALA A 18 5.76 24.74 -20.81
C ALA A 18 4.42 24.69 -20.09
N ILE A 19 3.46 23.96 -20.67
CA ILE A 19 2.28 23.54 -19.94
C ILE A 19 2.87 22.62 -18.88
N LYS A 20 2.94 23.09 -17.62
CA LYS A 20 3.13 22.22 -16.47
C LYS A 20 2.12 21.11 -16.68
N GLY A 21 2.60 19.91 -17.02
CA GLY A 21 1.78 18.82 -17.50
C GLY A 21 0.54 18.74 -16.63
N ALA A 22 -0.63 18.58 -17.26
CA ALA A 22 -1.87 18.28 -16.56
C ALA A 22 -1.51 17.30 -15.44
N LEU A 23 -1.50 17.81 -14.21
CA LEU A 23 -1.20 17.02 -13.03
C LEU A 23 -2.28 15.96 -13.09
N PHE A 24 -1.90 14.72 -13.40
CA PHE A 24 -2.79 13.57 -13.23
C PHE A 24 -3.43 13.80 -11.87
N GLU A 25 -4.75 13.95 -11.82
CA GLU A 25 -5.45 14.07 -10.55
C GLU A 25 -4.99 12.87 -9.72
N THR A 26 -4.20 13.16 -8.69
CA THR A 26 -3.67 12.14 -7.79
C THR A 26 -4.89 11.41 -7.26
N SER A 27 -4.94 10.10 -7.51
CA SER A 27 -6.07 9.27 -7.12
C SER A 27 -6.45 9.58 -5.68
N PRO A 28 -7.74 9.74 -5.34
CA PRO A 28 -8.15 10.10 -3.97
C PRO A 28 -7.70 9.06 -2.93
N VAL A 29 -7.31 7.86 -3.38
CA VAL A 29 -6.82 6.75 -2.55
C VAL A 29 -5.32 6.48 -2.71
N GLU A 30 -4.54 7.33 -3.41
CA GLU A 30 -3.13 7.10 -3.71
C GLU A 30 -2.29 6.83 -2.44
N HIS A 31 -2.53 7.60 -1.37
CA HIS A 31 -1.86 7.39 -0.08
C HIS A 31 -2.15 6.00 0.51
N LEU A 32 -3.40 5.53 0.43
CA LEU A 32 -3.78 4.17 0.84
C LEU A 32 -3.16 3.11 -0.05
N VAL A 33 -3.08 3.35 -1.37
CA VAL A 33 -2.43 2.42 -2.31
C VAL A 33 -0.97 2.24 -1.95
N ASN A 34 -0.24 3.33 -1.71
CA ASN A 34 1.17 3.29 -1.35
C ASN A 34 1.38 2.61 0.02
N ALA A 35 0.57 2.93 1.03
CA ALA A 35 0.65 2.29 2.34
C ALA A 35 0.32 0.77 2.27
N ALA A 36 -0.71 0.41 1.49
CA ALA A 36 -1.13 -0.97 1.31
C ALA A 36 -0.08 -1.80 0.57
N TRP A 37 0.51 -1.22 -0.48
CA TRP A 37 1.64 -1.81 -1.19
C TRP A 37 2.83 -2.03 -0.27
N ASN A 38 3.27 -0.99 0.46
CA ASN A 38 4.39 -1.10 1.40
C ASN A 38 4.16 -2.21 2.42
N PHE A 39 2.95 -2.29 2.97
CA PHE A 39 2.59 -3.33 3.92
C PHE A 39 2.59 -4.72 3.29
N ALA A 40 1.99 -4.90 2.12
CA ALA A 40 1.94 -6.18 1.41
C ALA A 40 3.33 -6.65 1.01
N TYR A 41 4.15 -5.76 0.45
CA TYR A 41 5.56 -5.99 0.14
C TYR A 41 6.34 -6.48 1.37
N SER A 42 6.26 -5.72 2.47
CA SER A 42 6.91 -6.08 3.74
C SER A 42 6.43 -7.44 4.28
N SER A 43 5.17 -7.80 4.01
CA SER A 43 4.55 -9.00 4.54
C SER A 43 4.75 -10.24 3.69
N LEU A 44 4.93 -10.13 2.38
CA LEU A 44 4.90 -11.28 1.47
C LEU A 44 6.16 -11.42 0.62
N TRP A 45 6.89 -10.33 0.38
CA TRP A 45 7.97 -10.29 -0.61
C TRP A 45 9.19 -9.45 -0.17
N ASN A 46 9.40 -9.25 1.13
CA ASN A 46 10.40 -8.32 1.66
C ASN A 46 11.86 -8.63 1.29
N SER A 47 12.12 -9.82 0.72
CA SER A 47 13.44 -10.25 0.24
C SER A 47 13.57 -10.25 -1.29
N THR A 48 12.63 -9.66 -2.03
CA THR A 48 12.59 -9.71 -3.50
C THR A 48 12.51 -8.32 -4.09
N GLN A 49 13.45 -7.96 -4.96
CA GLN A 49 13.35 -6.72 -5.73
C GLN A 49 12.46 -6.92 -6.96
N PHE A 50 11.49 -6.04 -7.14
CA PHE A 50 10.62 -6.04 -8.32
C PHE A 50 10.96 -4.90 -9.26
N SER A 51 10.66 -5.08 -10.55
CA SER A 51 10.77 -4.00 -11.52
C SER A 51 9.73 -2.90 -11.25
N ALA A 52 10.04 -1.66 -11.63
CA ALA A 52 9.08 -0.56 -11.54
C ALA A 52 7.75 -0.86 -12.27
N LYS A 53 7.81 -1.62 -13.36
CA LYS A 53 6.63 -2.06 -14.12
C LYS A 53 5.73 -2.99 -13.29
N GLU A 54 6.34 -3.94 -12.59
CA GLU A 54 5.62 -4.90 -11.74
C GLU A 54 4.98 -4.20 -10.54
N ILE A 55 5.72 -3.31 -9.89
CA ILE A 55 5.21 -2.49 -8.77
C ILE A 55 4.03 -1.65 -9.22
N ARG A 56 4.14 -0.98 -10.38
CA ARG A 56 3.06 -0.16 -10.93
C ARG A 56 1.81 -0.99 -11.18
N TYR A 57 1.92 -2.15 -11.83
CA TYR A 57 0.77 -3.02 -12.08
C TYR A 57 0.13 -3.55 -10.80
N ALA A 58 0.92 -3.90 -9.79
CA ALA A 58 0.38 -4.29 -8.50
C ALA A 58 -0.41 -3.13 -7.84
N LYS A 59 0.15 -1.91 -7.85
CA LYS A 59 -0.51 -0.72 -7.32
C LYS A 59 -1.80 -0.36 -8.06
N GLU A 60 -1.84 -0.49 -9.39
CA GLU A 60 -3.07 -0.31 -10.20
C GLU A 60 -4.20 -1.25 -9.74
N LYS A 61 -3.88 -2.52 -9.40
CA LYS A 61 -4.87 -3.48 -8.88
C LYS A 61 -5.34 -3.15 -7.46
N ILE A 62 -4.43 -2.69 -6.61
CA ILE A 62 -4.76 -2.22 -5.25
C ILE A 62 -5.67 -0.98 -5.32
N GLU A 63 -5.36 -0.06 -6.23
CA GLU A 63 -6.17 1.14 -6.49
C GLU A 63 -7.57 0.78 -6.96
N GLU A 64 -7.72 -0.14 -7.92
CA GLU A 64 -9.00 -0.68 -8.35
C GLU A 64 -9.81 -1.23 -7.15
N TYR A 65 -9.16 -1.98 -6.25
CA TYR A 65 -9.81 -2.50 -5.05
C TYR A 65 -10.33 -1.40 -4.11
N PHE A 66 -9.59 -0.30 -3.93
CA PHE A 66 -10.01 0.79 -3.05
C PHE A 66 -11.03 1.73 -3.69
N THR A 67 -10.93 2.00 -4.98
CA THR A 67 -11.87 2.85 -5.73
C THR A 67 -13.27 2.23 -5.82
N LEU A 68 -13.35 0.90 -5.90
CA LEU A 68 -14.62 0.16 -5.85
C LEU A 68 -15.25 0.10 -4.45
N ALA A 69 -14.53 0.47 -3.40
CA ALA A 69 -15.02 0.40 -2.03
C ALA A 69 -15.79 1.66 -1.63
N LYS A 70 -16.98 1.47 -1.03
CA LYS A 70 -17.76 2.58 -0.44
C LYS A 70 -17.00 3.35 0.64
N ASN A 71 -16.08 2.69 1.35
CA ASN A 71 -15.22 3.32 2.35
C ASN A 71 -13.79 2.77 2.19
N PRO A 72 -12.89 3.52 1.54
CA PRO A 72 -11.52 3.09 1.28
C PRO A 72 -10.73 2.75 2.55
N ARG A 73 -10.89 3.50 3.65
CA ARG A 73 -10.21 3.20 4.93
C ARG A 73 -10.65 1.86 5.53
N LYS A 74 -11.95 1.55 5.51
CA LYS A 74 -12.44 0.22 5.93
C LYS A 74 -11.94 -0.88 5.00
N ALA A 75 -11.84 -0.61 3.70
CA ALA A 75 -11.28 -1.55 2.74
C ALA A 75 -9.78 -1.78 2.97
N PHE A 76 -9.03 -0.76 3.37
CA PHE A 76 -7.62 -0.84 3.78
C PHE A 76 -7.44 -1.75 5.00
N LEU A 77 -8.24 -1.56 6.06
CA LEU A 77 -8.18 -2.43 7.24
C LEU A 77 -8.46 -3.90 6.90
N SER A 78 -9.44 -4.14 6.01
CA SER A 78 -9.73 -5.48 5.47
C SER A 78 -8.56 -6.03 4.64
N PHE A 79 -7.96 -5.19 3.81
CA PHE A 79 -6.81 -5.54 2.97
C PHE A 79 -5.62 -6.02 3.81
N CYS A 80 -5.20 -5.24 4.81
CA CYS A 80 -4.07 -5.60 5.66
C CYS A 80 -4.32 -6.91 6.41
N GLN A 81 -5.52 -7.12 6.97
CA GLN A 81 -5.87 -8.38 7.62
C GLN A 81 -5.79 -9.56 6.65
N ARG A 82 -6.31 -9.42 5.43
CA ARG A 82 -6.25 -10.45 4.39
C ARG A 82 -4.83 -10.80 3.94
N VAL A 83 -3.95 -9.81 3.83
CA VAL A 83 -2.51 -10.00 3.60
C VAL A 83 -1.87 -10.82 4.73
N LEU A 84 -2.20 -10.53 5.99
CA LEU A 84 -1.67 -11.28 7.13
C LEU A 84 -2.13 -12.74 7.14
N LEU A 85 -3.37 -13.02 6.72
CA LEU A 85 -3.86 -14.39 6.57
C LEU A 85 -3.12 -15.14 5.46
N ALA A 86 -2.85 -14.49 4.33
CA ALA A 86 -2.01 -15.06 3.29
C ALA A 86 -0.58 -15.34 3.78
N ARG A 87 0.01 -14.42 4.54
CA ARG A 87 1.32 -14.64 5.17
C ARG A 87 1.30 -15.86 6.10
N GLN A 88 0.28 -16.00 6.95
CA GLN A 88 0.11 -17.17 7.83
C GLN A 88 -0.01 -18.48 7.02
N TYR A 89 -0.77 -18.46 5.93
CA TYR A 89 -0.94 -19.60 5.04
C TYR A 89 0.39 -20.04 4.39
N VAL A 90 1.21 -19.10 3.91
CA VAL A 90 2.48 -19.43 3.26
C VAL A 90 3.48 -19.98 4.27
N ASN A 91 3.50 -19.43 5.48
CA ASN A 91 4.46 -19.82 6.51
C ASN A 91 4.12 -21.15 7.20
N THR A 92 2.93 -21.73 6.98
CA THR A 92 2.50 -22.96 7.67
C THR A 92 2.96 -24.25 7.02
N ALA A 93 3.38 -24.24 5.75
CA ALA A 93 3.88 -25.45 5.09
C ALA A 93 4.97 -25.16 4.06
N ARG A 94 5.97 -26.06 3.98
CA ARG A 94 7.03 -25.98 2.96
C ARG A 94 6.44 -26.10 1.56
N GLY A 95 7.02 -25.39 0.60
CA GLY A 95 6.60 -25.41 -0.80
C GLY A 95 5.47 -24.44 -1.14
N ARG A 96 4.85 -23.79 -0.15
CA ARG A 96 3.94 -22.67 -0.39
C ARG A 96 4.76 -21.42 -0.72
N TYR A 97 4.31 -20.68 -1.73
CA TYR A 97 4.92 -19.42 -2.14
C TYR A 97 3.82 -18.43 -2.52
N MET A 98 4.19 -17.14 -2.57
CA MET A 98 3.32 -16.10 -3.12
C MET A 98 3.74 -15.84 -4.57
N PRO A 99 2.80 -15.79 -5.52
CA PRO A 99 3.10 -15.42 -6.91
C PRO A 99 3.56 -13.96 -6.99
N LEU A 100 3.94 -13.52 -8.20
CA LEU A 100 4.26 -12.12 -8.46
C LEU A 100 3.11 -11.21 -7.99
N PRO A 101 3.42 -10.03 -7.42
CA PRO A 101 2.39 -9.17 -6.85
C PRO A 101 1.25 -8.80 -7.81
N SER A 102 1.53 -8.46 -9.07
CA SER A 102 0.53 -8.13 -10.08
C SER A 102 -0.42 -9.31 -10.37
N VAL A 103 0.11 -10.54 -10.35
CA VAL A 103 -0.67 -11.78 -10.50
C VAL A 103 -1.46 -12.08 -9.23
N TRP A 104 -0.88 -11.84 -8.05
CA TRP A 104 -1.55 -12.08 -6.78
C TRP A 104 -2.73 -11.14 -6.55
N PHE A 105 -2.57 -9.85 -6.90
CA PHE A 105 -3.62 -8.84 -6.78
C PHE A 105 -4.65 -8.88 -7.92
N ASP A 106 -4.44 -9.69 -8.96
CA ASP A 106 -5.41 -9.81 -10.04
C ASP A 106 -6.76 -10.33 -9.51
N LYS A 107 -7.83 -9.59 -9.77
CA LYS A 107 -9.20 -9.93 -9.41
C LYS A 107 -9.71 -11.22 -10.09
N ASN A 108 -9.06 -11.65 -11.16
CA ASN A 108 -9.38 -12.91 -11.85
C ASN A 108 -8.63 -14.11 -11.26
N ASN A 109 -7.66 -13.88 -10.37
CA ASN A 109 -6.91 -14.94 -9.72
C ASN A 109 -7.60 -15.36 -8.40
N GLU A 110 -8.43 -16.39 -8.46
CA GLU A 110 -9.17 -16.92 -7.29
C GLU A 110 -8.24 -17.45 -6.19
N TYR A 111 -7.03 -17.88 -6.55
CA TYR A 111 -5.99 -18.35 -5.61
C TYR A 111 -5.11 -17.21 -5.09
N GLY A 112 -5.31 -15.98 -5.57
CA GLY A 112 -4.58 -14.79 -5.16
C GLY A 112 -5.23 -14.08 -3.97
N PHE A 113 -5.16 -12.75 -3.98
CA PHE A 113 -5.79 -11.91 -2.97
C PHE A 113 -7.30 -12.19 -2.86
N VAL A 114 -7.98 -12.51 -3.95
CA VAL A 114 -9.42 -12.85 -3.98
C VAL A 114 -9.75 -13.96 -2.99
N GLY A 115 -9.01 -15.07 -3.01
CA GLY A 115 -9.26 -16.24 -2.16
C GLY A 115 -9.20 -15.95 -0.66
N THR A 116 -8.42 -14.94 -0.24
CA THR A 116 -8.32 -14.53 1.17
C THR A 116 -9.62 -13.96 1.75
N LYS A 117 -10.60 -13.60 0.89
CA LYS A 117 -11.90 -13.05 1.32
C LYS A 117 -12.68 -14.03 2.20
N ASN A 118 -12.63 -15.33 1.90
CA ASN A 118 -13.35 -16.33 2.69
C ASN A 118 -12.73 -16.48 4.08
N TRP A 119 -11.39 -16.53 4.17
CA TRP A 119 -10.67 -16.56 5.44
C TRP A 119 -11.00 -15.35 6.32
N TYR A 120 -11.09 -14.15 5.73
CA TYR A 120 -11.45 -12.96 6.49
C TYR A 120 -12.92 -12.97 6.93
N THR A 121 -13.82 -13.48 6.09
CA THR A 121 -15.25 -13.66 6.43
C THR A 121 -15.41 -14.61 7.62
N GLU A 122 -14.70 -15.74 7.63
CA GLU A 122 -14.70 -16.69 8.74
C GLU A 122 -14.26 -16.01 10.06
N ILE A 123 -13.18 -15.26 10.04
CA ILE A 123 -12.72 -14.50 11.22
C ILE A 123 -13.79 -13.52 11.70
N LYS A 124 -14.43 -12.79 10.77
CA LYS A 124 -15.50 -11.87 11.13
C LYS A 124 -16.69 -12.59 11.79
N ASN A 125 -17.06 -13.76 11.28
CA ASN A 125 -18.15 -14.55 11.83
C ASN A 125 -17.81 -15.03 13.26
N VAL A 126 -16.59 -15.51 13.50
CA VAL A 126 -16.14 -15.89 14.84
C VAL A 126 -16.13 -14.69 15.79
N ARG A 127 -15.76 -13.50 15.30
CA ARG A 127 -15.75 -12.26 16.09
C ARG A 127 -17.14 -11.79 16.54
N VAL A 128 -18.22 -12.31 15.96
CA VAL A 128 -19.59 -12.04 16.44
C VAL A 128 -19.78 -12.63 17.84
N SER A 129 -19.27 -13.84 18.10
CA SER A 129 -19.36 -14.51 19.40
C SER A 129 -18.13 -14.29 20.28
N LEU A 130 -16.95 -14.10 19.69
CA LEU A 130 -15.69 -13.88 20.40
C LEU A 130 -14.96 -12.65 19.83
N PRO A 131 -15.29 -11.42 20.28
CA PRO A 131 -14.78 -10.17 19.69
C PRO A 131 -13.25 -10.06 19.66
N THR A 132 -12.56 -10.71 20.60
CA THR A 132 -11.09 -10.73 20.71
C THR A 132 -10.41 -11.74 19.79
N TYR A 133 -11.17 -12.52 19.00
CA TYR A 133 -10.59 -13.53 18.12
C TYR A 133 -9.67 -12.91 17.07
N LYS A 134 -8.37 -13.28 17.15
CA LYS A 134 -7.29 -12.71 16.34
C LYS A 134 -7.33 -11.17 16.38
N GLU A 135 -7.42 -10.58 17.57
CA GLU A 135 -7.44 -9.11 17.70
C GLU A 135 -6.15 -8.46 17.19
N GLU A 136 -5.03 -9.16 17.27
CA GLU A 136 -3.70 -8.64 16.96
C GLU A 136 -3.49 -8.39 15.47
N ILE A 137 -4.14 -9.18 14.60
CA ILE A 137 -4.12 -8.90 13.14
C ILE A 137 -4.93 -7.65 12.79
N LYS A 138 -5.98 -7.36 13.58
CA LYS A 138 -6.79 -6.15 13.42
C LYS A 138 -5.99 -4.95 13.93
N ALA A 139 -5.37 -5.08 15.10
CA ALA A 139 -4.47 -4.07 15.67
C ALA A 139 -3.33 -3.73 14.70
N LEU A 140 -2.71 -4.70 14.03
CA LEU A 140 -1.67 -4.40 13.04
C LEU A 140 -2.20 -3.66 11.81
N ALA A 141 -3.41 -3.96 11.35
CA ALA A 141 -4.03 -3.19 10.27
C ALA A 141 -4.33 -1.74 10.67
N GLU A 142 -4.78 -1.52 11.92
CA GLU A 142 -5.02 -0.20 12.50
C GLU A 142 -3.70 0.56 12.65
N ALA A 143 -2.66 -0.07 13.20
CA ALA A 143 -1.33 0.49 13.37
C ALA A 143 -0.73 1.00 12.05
N VAL A 144 -0.85 0.19 11.00
CA VAL A 144 -0.34 0.55 9.67
C VAL A 144 -1.15 1.70 9.08
N LEU A 145 -2.48 1.70 9.21
CA LEU A 145 -3.30 2.80 8.70
C LEU A 145 -2.99 4.11 9.43
N GLU A 146 -3.02 4.09 10.76
CA GLU A 146 -2.80 5.27 11.59
C GLU A 146 -1.39 5.84 11.38
N TYR A 147 -0.35 4.99 11.42
CA TYR A 147 1.00 5.45 11.14
C TYR A 147 1.14 5.96 9.71
N SER A 148 0.39 5.39 8.75
CA SER A 148 0.49 5.84 7.36
C SER A 148 -0.08 7.21 7.10
N GLU A 149 -1.08 7.61 7.90
CA GLU A 149 -1.74 8.91 7.83
C GLU A 149 -1.05 9.93 8.72
N GLU A 150 -0.53 9.50 9.87
CA GLU A 150 0.14 10.31 10.87
C GLU A 150 1.45 9.64 11.32
N PRO A 151 2.54 9.76 10.55
CA PRO A 151 3.81 9.09 10.83
C PRO A 151 4.61 9.81 11.93
N THR A 152 4.05 9.86 13.14
CA THR A 152 4.66 10.53 14.30
C THR A 152 5.43 9.53 15.18
N LEU A 153 6.42 10.04 15.93
CA LEU A 153 7.14 9.23 16.93
C LEU A 153 6.19 8.69 18.00
N GLN A 154 5.14 9.46 18.34
CA GLN A 154 4.13 9.06 19.30
C GLN A 154 3.34 7.84 18.82
N ASN A 155 2.80 7.88 17.58
CA ASN A 155 2.05 6.75 17.00
C ASN A 155 2.95 5.52 16.84
N PHE A 156 4.19 5.71 16.39
CA PHE A 156 5.16 4.63 16.32
C PHE A 156 5.42 3.99 17.69
N THR A 157 5.69 4.80 18.70
CA THR A 157 6.01 4.32 20.05
C THR A 157 4.82 3.63 20.69
N TYR A 158 3.61 4.15 20.52
CA TYR A 158 2.37 3.54 20.99
C TYR A 158 2.19 2.12 20.45
N TRP A 159 2.18 1.97 19.12
CA TRP A 159 1.98 0.66 18.48
C TRP A 159 3.13 -0.31 18.75
N ARG A 160 4.36 0.20 18.82
CA ARG A 160 5.52 -0.61 19.23
C ARG A 160 5.31 -1.18 20.64
N SER A 161 4.94 -0.35 21.62
CA SER A 161 4.68 -0.80 22.99
C SER A 161 3.52 -1.79 23.05
N TYR A 162 2.43 -1.52 22.32
CA TYR A 162 1.29 -2.43 22.22
C TYR A 162 1.72 -3.86 21.81
N PHE A 163 2.51 -4.00 20.73
CA PHE A 163 2.92 -5.35 20.26
C PHE A 163 3.94 -6.02 21.20
N ILE A 164 4.75 -5.24 21.92
CA ILE A 164 5.65 -5.75 22.97
C ILE A 164 4.82 -6.32 24.13
N GLU A 165 3.86 -5.55 24.64
CA GLU A 165 2.99 -5.96 25.75
C GLU A 165 2.13 -7.16 25.41
N LYS A 166 1.64 -7.24 24.17
CA LYS A 166 0.89 -8.41 23.66
C LYS A 166 1.76 -9.64 23.39
N GLY A 167 3.08 -9.54 23.49
CA GLY A 167 3.98 -10.68 23.25
C GLY A 167 3.94 -11.18 21.81
N THR A 168 3.80 -10.28 20.83
CA THR A 168 3.66 -10.63 19.39
C THR A 168 4.87 -10.18 18.56
N PRO A 169 6.07 -10.74 18.78
CA PRO A 169 7.31 -10.26 18.17
C PRO A 169 7.28 -10.31 16.62
N GLY A 170 6.56 -11.25 16.04
CA GLY A 170 6.38 -11.32 14.59
C GLY A 170 5.57 -10.16 14.01
N LEU A 171 4.54 -9.69 14.72
CA LEU A 171 3.73 -8.54 14.30
C LEU A 171 4.44 -7.22 14.61
N LEU A 172 5.14 -7.14 15.73
CA LEU A 172 6.04 -6.03 16.05
C LEU A 172 7.05 -5.80 14.92
N ASN A 173 7.77 -6.84 14.50
CA ASN A 173 8.75 -6.73 13.42
C ASN A 173 8.10 -6.28 12.10
N LEU A 174 6.92 -6.83 11.76
CA LEU A 174 6.19 -6.40 10.56
C LEU A 174 5.79 -4.91 10.62
N PHE A 175 5.31 -4.44 11.76
CA PHE A 175 4.98 -3.02 11.95
C PHE A 175 6.21 -2.13 11.76
N GLN A 176 7.34 -2.49 12.40
CA GLN A 176 8.58 -1.71 12.30
C GLN A 176 9.12 -1.68 10.87
N VAL A 177 9.13 -2.81 10.16
CA VAL A 177 9.57 -2.88 8.76
C VAL A 177 8.64 -2.06 7.86
N ALA A 178 7.32 -2.16 8.04
CA ALA A 178 6.37 -1.37 7.26
C ALA A 178 6.56 0.14 7.49
N ALA A 179 6.76 0.56 8.74
CA ALA A 179 7.03 1.96 9.10
C ALA A 179 8.33 2.48 8.46
N ILE A 180 9.43 1.71 8.53
CA ILE A 180 10.71 2.05 7.89
C ILE A 180 10.54 2.17 6.38
N ASN A 181 9.87 1.20 5.74
CA ASN A 181 9.67 1.20 4.30
C ASN A 181 8.84 2.41 3.84
N GLN A 182 7.83 2.79 4.62
CA GLN A 182 7.02 3.97 4.35
C GLN A 182 7.82 5.27 4.46
N GLN A 183 8.72 5.38 5.44
CA GLN A 183 9.46 6.61 5.69
C GLN A 183 10.65 6.79 4.73
N TYR A 184 11.33 5.70 4.35
CA TYR A 184 12.63 5.80 3.67
C TYR A 184 12.68 5.18 2.27
N ILE A 185 11.87 4.17 1.99
CA ILE A 185 12.05 3.35 0.78
C ILE A 185 11.06 3.74 -0.33
N ARG A 186 9.91 4.36 0.01
CA ARG A 186 8.84 4.72 -0.96
C ARG A 186 8.68 3.62 -2.02
N ALA A 187 8.53 2.37 -1.56
CA ALA A 187 8.41 1.22 -2.45
C ALA A 187 7.15 1.32 -3.32
#